data_AF-A0A6C0E3T9-F1
#
_entry.id   AF-A0A6C0E3T9-F1
#
_cell.length_a   1.000
_cell.length_b   1.000
_cell.length_c   1.000
_cell.angle_alpha   90.00
_cell.angle_beta   90.00
_cell.angle_gamma   90.00
#
_symmetry.space_group_name_H-M   'P 1'
#
loop_
_entity.id
_entity.type
_entity.pdbx_description
1 polymer ?
#
loop_
_entity_poly.entity_id
_entity_poly.type
_entity_poly.pdbx_seq_one_letter_code
_entity_poly.pdbx_strand_id
1 'polypeptide(L)'
;MKFGFIVTRHVNSIKTNKYWNHGVKLLRMFYPLVKIIIIDDGSDDRFLKADEDLNYSNIEIIQSEYVGRGELLPYIYFLRNPQWFENAVILHDSVFIHKRIAFEKIKNPITPLWFFPYDKENIHNILRICSGLKNNYTLMHKLTQTQTNILGMNSYSDFVCCFGAQSFINYDFLKKIEDKYNISNLVYYVKNRMDRCALERIMGLLFTIEYPALMNYKSLLGNIQVVGNWGYSFEKYQTHLYNKKRIKPIVKVWTGR
;
A
#
# COMPACT_ATOMS: atom_id res chain seq x y z
N MET A 1 3.23 -8.66 20.48
CA MET A 1 3.22 -8.39 19.04
C MET A 1 4.04 -7.14 18.76
N LYS A 2 5.13 -7.27 18.00
CA LYS A 2 5.91 -6.11 17.55
C LYS A 2 5.46 -5.73 16.14
N PHE A 3 5.10 -4.46 15.93
CA PHE A 3 4.81 -3.94 14.59
C PHE A 3 5.72 -2.76 14.27
N GLY A 4 5.86 -2.46 12.98
CA GLY A 4 6.51 -1.25 12.49
C GLY A 4 5.86 -0.71 11.22
N PHE A 5 6.32 0.44 10.76
CA PHE A 5 5.87 1.03 9.51
C PHE A 5 6.88 0.76 8.40
N ILE A 6 6.39 0.50 7.19
CA ILE A 6 7.18 0.53 5.97
C ILE A 6 6.53 1.54 5.03
N VAL A 7 7.28 2.58 4.67
CA VAL A 7 6.78 3.67 3.82
C VAL A 7 7.58 3.70 2.53
N THR A 8 6.89 3.63 1.39
CA THR A 8 7.53 3.91 0.09
C THR A 8 7.64 5.41 -0.11
N ARG A 9 8.85 5.88 -0.43
CA ARG A 9 9.16 7.28 -0.72
C ARG A 9 9.60 7.43 -2.17
N HIS A 10 9.11 8.45 -2.85
CA HIS A 10 9.70 8.92 -4.11
C HIS A 10 9.63 10.45 -4.14
N VAL A 11 10.74 11.14 -3.91
CA VAL A 11 10.80 12.61 -3.90
C VAL A 11 11.33 13.10 -5.23
N ASN A 12 10.57 13.94 -5.94
CA ASN A 12 10.99 14.46 -7.25
C ASN A 12 10.69 15.97 -7.41
N SER A 13 10.30 16.61 -6.31
CA SER A 13 10.00 18.04 -6.25
C SER A 13 9.98 18.50 -4.80
N ILE A 14 10.13 19.80 -4.59
CA ILE A 14 9.98 20.45 -3.28
C ILE A 14 8.63 20.08 -2.63
N LYS A 15 7.56 20.04 -3.42
CA LYS A 15 6.22 19.71 -2.94
C LYS A 15 6.20 18.32 -2.31
N THR A 16 6.84 17.37 -2.97
CA THR A 16 6.80 15.97 -2.56
C THR A 16 7.79 15.66 -1.45
N ASN A 17 8.86 16.46 -1.35
CA ASN A 17 9.70 16.51 -0.16
C ASN A 17 8.90 16.94 1.08
N LYS A 18 7.96 17.88 0.93
CA LYS A 18 7.06 18.26 2.04
C LYS A 18 6.10 17.14 2.43
N TYR A 19 5.61 16.34 1.48
CA TYR A 19 4.67 15.24 1.78
C TYR A 19 5.28 14.22 2.73
N TRP A 20 6.42 13.63 2.34
CA TRP A 20 6.98 12.51 3.10
C TRP A 20 7.47 12.99 4.48
N ASN A 21 8.13 14.16 4.56
CA ASN A 21 8.54 14.74 5.84
C ASN A 21 7.33 14.94 6.77
N HIS A 22 6.26 15.53 6.24
CA HIS A 22 5.03 15.74 7.02
C HIS A 22 4.39 14.42 7.47
N GLY A 23 4.34 13.42 6.58
CA GLY A 23 3.84 12.09 6.91
C GLY A 23 4.66 11.40 8.00
N VAL A 24 5.99 11.43 7.89
CA VAL A 24 6.89 10.84 8.89
C VAL A 24 6.81 11.58 10.22
N LYS A 25 6.70 12.92 10.22
CA LYS A 25 6.50 13.73 11.43
C LYS A 25 5.22 13.31 12.18
N LEU A 26 4.13 13.09 11.45
CA LEU A 26 2.87 12.58 12.02
C LEU A 26 3.02 11.16 12.57
N LEU A 27 3.71 10.27 11.85
CA LEU A 27 3.98 8.91 12.36
C LEU A 27 4.79 8.94 13.66
N ARG A 28 5.84 9.76 13.73
CA ARG A 28 6.66 9.93 14.95
C ARG A 28 5.84 10.49 16.10
N MET A 29 4.95 11.44 15.84
CA MET A 29 4.09 12.04 16.86
C MET A 29 3.13 11.00 17.49
N PHE A 30 2.49 10.15 16.68
CA PHE A 30 1.52 9.16 17.19
C PHE A 30 2.16 7.82 17.59
N TYR A 31 3.37 7.53 17.12
CA TYR A 31 4.09 6.27 17.34
C TYR A 31 5.58 6.51 17.64
N PRO A 32 5.93 7.23 18.72
CA PRO A 32 7.29 7.72 18.98
C PRO A 32 8.33 6.63 19.26
N LEU A 33 7.91 5.39 19.50
CA LEU A 33 8.81 4.25 19.79
C LEU A 33 8.76 3.17 18.70
N VAL A 34 7.91 3.32 17.69
CA VAL A 34 7.71 2.32 16.64
C VAL A 34 8.75 2.53 15.55
N LYS A 35 9.42 1.46 15.10
CA LYS A 35 10.40 1.53 14.01
C LYS A 35 9.70 1.91 12.70
N ILE A 36 10.31 2.82 11.94
CA ILE A 36 9.83 3.24 10.63
C ILE A 36 10.93 2.91 9.61
N ILE A 37 10.61 2.07 8.64
CA ILE A 37 11.48 1.80 7.50
C ILE A 37 10.97 2.62 6.33
N ILE A 38 11.85 3.40 5.70
CA ILE A 38 11.58 4.13 4.47
C ILE A 38 12.29 3.40 3.33
N ILE A 39 11.53 2.95 2.34
CA ILE A 39 12.08 2.40 1.11
C ILE A 39 12.04 3.50 0.05
N ASP A 40 13.21 3.97 -0.36
CA ASP A 40 13.36 5.02 -1.36
C ASP A 40 13.36 4.45 -2.77
N ASP A 41 12.32 4.78 -3.53
CA ASP A 41 12.07 4.33 -4.89
C ASP A 41 12.68 5.30 -5.93
N GLY A 42 13.96 5.63 -5.75
CA GLY A 42 14.70 6.53 -6.65
C GLY A 42 14.27 7.99 -6.55
N SER A 43 14.29 8.54 -5.33
CA SER A 43 14.17 9.97 -5.11
C SER A 43 15.31 10.75 -5.78
N ASP A 44 15.03 12.01 -6.11
CA ASP A 44 15.98 12.98 -6.63
C ASP A 44 16.60 13.76 -5.47
N ASP A 45 17.89 13.53 -5.23
CA ASP A 45 18.68 14.10 -4.15
C ASP A 45 18.63 15.64 -4.11
N ARG A 46 18.41 16.31 -5.24
CA ARG A 46 18.32 17.78 -5.31
C ARG A 46 17.15 18.32 -4.49
N PHE A 47 16.11 17.51 -4.30
CA PHE A 47 14.91 17.89 -3.55
C PHE A 47 14.84 17.27 -2.16
N LEU A 48 15.71 16.29 -1.85
CA LEU A 48 15.75 15.64 -0.55
C LEU A 48 16.31 16.61 0.49
N LYS A 49 15.41 17.15 1.31
CA LYS A 49 15.76 17.96 2.47
C LYS A 49 15.03 17.40 3.67
N ALA A 50 15.78 16.99 4.68
CA ALA A 50 15.24 16.64 5.98
C ALA A 50 14.55 17.87 6.61
N ASP A 51 13.44 17.63 7.32
CA ASP A 51 12.93 18.63 8.26
C ASP A 51 13.90 18.67 9.46
N GLU A 52 14.33 19.87 9.88
CA GLU A 52 15.34 20.05 10.94
C GLU A 52 14.88 19.45 12.28
N ASP A 53 13.56 19.42 12.50
CA ASP A 53 12.92 18.84 13.68
C ASP A 53 12.87 17.31 13.66
N LEU A 54 13.21 16.65 12.56
CA LEU A 54 12.99 15.22 12.41
C LEU A 54 14.12 14.42 13.10
N ASN A 55 13.83 13.87 14.28
CA ASN A 55 14.73 12.92 14.91
C ASN A 55 14.64 11.54 14.22
N TYR A 56 15.75 11.12 13.60
CA TYR A 56 15.89 9.89 12.82
C TYR A 56 16.23 8.63 13.64
N SER A 57 16.26 8.69 14.97
CA SER A 57 16.75 7.58 15.81
C SER A 57 16.01 6.23 15.64
N ASN A 58 14.75 6.25 15.20
CA ASN A 58 13.94 5.06 14.90
C ASN A 58 13.54 4.96 13.41
N ILE A 59 14.20 5.72 12.55
CA ILE A 59 13.95 5.76 11.11
C ILE A 59 15.14 5.14 10.40
N GLU A 60 14.90 4.12 9.62
CA GLU A 60 15.89 3.51 8.73
C GLU A 60 15.49 3.81 7.29
N ILE A 61 16.40 4.35 6.48
CA ILE A 61 16.15 4.69 5.08
C ILE A 61 16.98 3.74 4.22
N ILE A 62 16.33 3.05 3.28
CA ILE A 62 16.95 2.08 2.39
C ILE A 62 16.76 2.54 0.96
N GLN A 63 17.86 2.68 0.23
CA GLN A 63 17.83 2.98 -1.20
C GLN A 63 17.48 1.72 -1.98
N SER A 64 16.40 1.77 -2.76
CA SER A 64 15.94 0.60 -3.48
C SER A 64 16.83 0.29 -4.69
N GLU A 65 17.32 -0.94 -4.79
CA GLU A 65 17.93 -1.46 -6.03
C GLU A 65 16.92 -1.65 -7.17
N TYR A 66 15.62 -1.59 -6.89
CA TYR A 66 14.53 -1.77 -7.86
C TYR A 66 13.74 -0.49 -8.08
N VAL A 67 14.41 0.57 -8.54
CA VAL A 67 13.81 1.89 -8.78
C VAL A 67 12.60 1.82 -9.72
N GLY A 68 11.51 2.50 -9.37
CA GLY A 68 10.25 2.58 -10.10
C GLY A 68 9.21 1.48 -9.78
N ARG A 69 9.48 0.60 -8.81
CA ARG A 69 8.60 -0.54 -8.47
C ARG A 69 7.55 -0.17 -7.42
N GLY A 70 7.66 1.01 -6.82
CA GLY A 70 6.68 1.64 -5.95
C GLY A 70 6.08 0.71 -4.90
N GLU A 71 4.77 0.46 -5.03
CA GLU A 71 3.93 -0.28 -4.08
C GLU A 71 4.36 -1.73 -3.86
N LEU A 72 5.16 -2.32 -4.75
CA LEU A 72 5.72 -3.66 -4.56
C LEU A 72 6.84 -3.66 -3.51
N LEU A 73 7.64 -2.59 -3.45
CA LEU A 73 8.89 -2.56 -2.69
C LEU A 73 8.75 -2.88 -1.21
N PRO A 74 7.75 -2.35 -0.47
CA PRO A 74 7.58 -2.67 0.95
C PRO A 74 7.51 -4.17 1.22
N TYR A 75 6.84 -4.93 0.35
CA TYR A 75 6.70 -6.37 0.48
C TYR A 75 8.02 -7.10 0.25
N ILE A 76 8.77 -6.70 -0.78
CA ILE A 76 10.09 -7.28 -1.11
C ILE A 76 11.08 -7.07 0.03
N TYR A 77 11.18 -5.83 0.49
CA TYR A 77 12.13 -5.47 1.54
C TYR A 77 11.72 -6.06 2.89
N PHE A 78 10.42 -6.20 3.16
CA PHE A 78 9.96 -6.87 4.36
C PHE A 78 10.33 -8.36 4.35
N LEU A 79 10.09 -9.07 3.24
CA LEU A 79 10.45 -10.48 3.06
C LEU A 79 11.94 -10.74 3.31
N ARG A 80 12.81 -9.83 2.84
CA ARG A 80 14.27 -9.90 2.99
C ARG A 80 14.76 -9.58 4.40
N ASN A 81 13.93 -8.96 5.23
CA ASN A 81 14.32 -8.47 6.56
C ASN A 81 13.32 -8.92 7.65
N PRO A 82 13.18 -10.25 7.90
CA PRO A 82 12.29 -10.78 8.94
C PRO A 82 12.53 -10.20 10.34
N GLN A 83 13.74 -9.75 10.61
CA GLN A 83 14.17 -9.22 11.91
C GLN A 83 13.60 -7.85 12.26
N TRP A 84 12.99 -7.12 11.31
CA TRP A 84 12.47 -5.77 11.60
C TRP A 84 11.31 -5.78 12.59
N PHE A 85 10.31 -6.63 12.35
CA PHE A 85 9.12 -6.79 13.19
C PHE A 85 8.25 -7.93 12.64
N GLU A 86 7.34 -8.44 13.48
CA GLU A 86 6.40 -9.50 13.08
C GLU A 86 5.31 -8.97 12.13
N ASN A 87 4.96 -7.69 12.22
CA ASN A 87 3.87 -7.09 11.45
C ASN A 87 4.26 -5.71 10.90
N ALA A 88 3.92 -5.46 9.64
CA ALA A 88 4.16 -4.20 8.97
C ALA A 88 2.85 -3.44 8.75
N VAL A 89 2.88 -2.12 8.92
CA VAL A 89 1.91 -1.21 8.31
C VAL A 89 2.55 -0.56 7.10
N ILE A 90 2.10 -0.94 5.91
CA ILE A 90 2.61 -0.48 4.62
C ILE A 90 1.84 0.77 4.18
N LEU A 91 2.56 1.87 3.97
CA LEU A 91 2.03 3.18 3.64
C LEU A 91 2.74 3.80 2.44
N HIS A 92 2.04 4.72 1.77
CA HIS A 92 2.66 5.63 0.80
C HIS A 92 3.09 6.90 1.51
N ASP A 93 4.05 7.62 0.90
CA ASP A 93 4.46 8.96 1.29
C ASP A 93 3.33 10.03 1.28
N SER A 94 2.20 9.75 0.62
CA SER A 94 1.04 10.64 0.52
C SER A 94 -0.10 10.34 1.51
N VAL A 95 0.20 9.58 2.58
CA VAL A 95 -0.78 9.18 3.60
C VAL A 95 -0.42 9.79 4.94
N PHE A 96 -1.39 10.47 5.56
CA PHE A 96 -1.21 11.22 6.80
C PHE A 96 -2.10 10.65 7.91
N ILE A 97 -1.49 10.22 9.01
CA ILE A 97 -2.19 9.72 10.19
C ILE A 97 -2.37 10.88 11.19
N HIS A 98 -3.62 11.29 11.42
CA HIS A 98 -4.00 12.37 12.35
C HIS A 98 -4.53 11.88 13.70
N LYS A 99 -4.64 10.56 13.87
CA LYS A 99 -5.03 9.96 15.13
C LYS A 99 -4.37 8.60 15.27
N ARG A 100 -3.87 8.28 16.46
CA ARG A 100 -3.31 6.97 16.76
C ARG A 100 -4.37 5.88 16.52
N ILE A 101 -3.98 4.86 15.77
CA ILE A 101 -4.72 3.63 15.53
C ILE A 101 -4.01 2.52 16.29
N ALA A 102 -4.79 1.68 16.96
CA ALA A 102 -4.26 0.56 17.73
C ALA A 102 -3.91 -0.63 16.81
N PHE A 103 -2.94 -0.46 15.92
CA PHE A 103 -2.46 -1.53 15.03
C PHE A 103 -1.99 -2.75 15.80
N GLU A 104 -1.46 -2.56 17.01
CA GLU A 104 -1.08 -3.65 17.93
C GLU A 104 -2.24 -4.57 18.35
N LYS A 105 -3.50 -4.14 18.16
CA LYS A 105 -4.70 -4.91 18.49
C LYS A 105 -5.27 -5.68 17.29
N ILE A 106 -4.74 -5.49 16.08
CA ILE A 106 -5.21 -6.21 14.89
C ILE A 106 -4.72 -7.65 14.98
N LYS A 107 -5.66 -8.60 14.98
CA LYS A 107 -5.37 -10.05 15.04
C LYS A 107 -5.29 -10.70 13.66
N ASN A 108 -5.87 -10.06 12.65
CA ASN A 108 -5.91 -10.62 11.30
C ASN A 108 -4.50 -10.57 10.69
N PRO A 109 -4.05 -11.63 9.99
CA PRO A 109 -2.73 -11.65 9.38
C PRO A 109 -2.58 -10.64 8.23
N ILE A 110 -3.69 -10.21 7.63
CA ILE A 110 -3.75 -9.19 6.59
C ILE A 110 -4.99 -8.33 6.78
N THR A 111 -4.81 -7.01 6.69
CA THR A 111 -5.90 -6.03 6.65
C THR A 111 -5.50 -4.89 5.70
N PRO A 112 -6.03 -4.85 4.46
CA PRO A 112 -5.90 -3.68 3.59
C PRO A 112 -6.33 -2.41 4.32
N LEU A 113 -5.63 -1.29 4.10
CA LEU A 113 -6.05 -0.02 4.69
C LEU A 113 -7.33 0.47 4.02
N TRP A 114 -7.36 0.42 2.68
CA TRP A 114 -8.55 0.66 1.89
C TRP A 114 -8.74 -0.44 0.85
N PHE A 115 -10.00 -0.67 0.48
CA PHE A 115 -10.33 -1.52 -0.66
C PHE A 115 -11.05 -0.72 -1.75
N PHE A 116 -11.13 -1.33 -2.94
CA PHE A 116 -12.10 -0.97 -3.97
C PHE A 116 -12.64 -2.25 -4.63
N PRO A 117 -13.88 -2.24 -5.17
CA PRO A 117 -14.42 -3.35 -5.94
C PRO A 117 -13.56 -3.62 -7.18
N TYR A 118 -13.49 -4.87 -7.63
CA TYR A 118 -12.77 -5.17 -8.86
C TYR A 118 -13.49 -4.54 -10.07
N ASP A 119 -12.79 -3.64 -10.76
CA ASP A 119 -13.32 -2.82 -11.86
C ASP A 119 -12.96 -3.36 -13.26
N LYS A 120 -12.18 -4.44 -13.33
CA LYS A 120 -11.72 -5.09 -14.57
C LYS A 120 -10.89 -4.19 -15.49
N GLU A 121 -10.43 -3.03 -15.00
CA GLU A 121 -9.62 -2.14 -15.82
C GLU A 121 -8.24 -2.75 -16.12
N ASN A 122 -7.78 -2.56 -17.36
CA ASN A 122 -6.45 -2.96 -17.81
C ASN A 122 -6.14 -4.47 -17.62
N ILE A 123 -7.13 -5.33 -17.88
CA ILE A 123 -7.03 -6.79 -17.72
C ILE A 123 -5.80 -7.41 -18.40
N HIS A 124 -5.43 -6.95 -19.60
CA HIS A 124 -4.25 -7.46 -20.31
C HIS A 124 -2.96 -7.23 -19.50
N ASN A 125 -2.81 -6.06 -18.88
CA ASN A 125 -1.65 -5.78 -18.04
C ASN A 125 -1.66 -6.58 -16.74
N ILE A 126 -2.84 -6.77 -16.13
CA ILE A 126 -3.00 -7.63 -14.96
C ILE A 126 -2.55 -9.06 -15.28
N LEU A 127 -3.05 -9.64 -16.38
CA LEU A 127 -2.68 -10.99 -16.81
C LEU A 127 -1.19 -11.09 -17.15
N ARG A 128 -0.61 -10.07 -17.80
CA ARG A 128 0.84 -9.99 -18.06
C ARG A 128 1.64 -10.06 -16.77
N ILE A 129 1.28 -9.29 -15.74
CA ILE A 129 2.01 -9.30 -14.46
C ILE A 129 1.76 -10.62 -13.71
N CYS A 130 0.52 -11.12 -13.68
CA CYS A 130 0.19 -12.42 -13.09
C CYS A 130 0.97 -13.59 -13.71
N SER A 131 1.36 -13.50 -14.99
CA SER A 131 2.21 -14.53 -15.63
C SER A 131 3.57 -14.69 -14.95
N GLY A 132 4.04 -13.66 -14.24
CA GLY A 132 5.26 -13.72 -13.44
C GLY A 132 5.12 -14.45 -12.10
N LEU A 133 3.91 -14.78 -11.66
CA LEU A 133 3.68 -15.52 -10.43
C LEU A 133 3.75 -17.03 -10.66
N LYS A 134 4.28 -17.77 -9.69
CA LYS A 134 4.10 -19.23 -9.58
C LYS A 134 2.64 -19.52 -9.21
N ASN A 135 2.14 -20.71 -9.55
CA ASN A 135 0.79 -21.17 -9.18
C ASN A 135 -0.33 -20.17 -9.54
N ASN A 136 -0.18 -19.47 -10.67
CA ASN A 136 -1.06 -18.37 -11.08
C ASN A 136 -2.38 -18.81 -11.73
N TYR A 137 -2.59 -20.11 -11.98
CA TYR A 137 -3.77 -20.62 -12.68
C TYR A 137 -5.08 -20.14 -12.04
N THR A 138 -5.22 -20.31 -10.72
CA THR A 138 -6.43 -19.87 -9.99
C THR A 138 -6.63 -18.36 -10.06
N LEU A 139 -5.54 -17.57 -10.05
CA LEU A 139 -5.61 -16.12 -10.17
C LEU A 139 -6.09 -15.72 -11.56
N MET A 140 -5.43 -16.23 -12.60
CA MET A 140 -5.79 -15.95 -13.99
C MET A 140 -7.25 -16.32 -14.26
N HIS A 141 -7.68 -17.48 -13.78
CA HIS A 141 -9.06 -17.94 -13.88
C HIS A 141 -10.05 -17.01 -13.18
N LYS A 142 -9.79 -16.57 -11.94
CA LYS A 142 -10.67 -15.61 -11.24
C LYS A 142 -10.69 -14.24 -11.91
N LEU A 143 -9.58 -13.80 -12.50
CA LEU A 143 -9.51 -12.53 -13.22
C LEU A 143 -10.32 -12.56 -14.52
N THR A 144 -10.37 -13.68 -15.24
CA THR A 144 -11.06 -13.83 -16.53
C THR A 144 -12.50 -14.32 -16.39
N GLN A 145 -12.82 -15.20 -15.45
CA GLN A 145 -14.18 -15.79 -15.31
C GLN A 145 -15.25 -14.82 -14.84
N THR A 146 -14.88 -13.67 -14.29
CA THR A 146 -15.85 -12.59 -14.01
C THR A 146 -16.54 -12.05 -15.28
N GLN A 147 -16.24 -12.59 -16.47
CA GLN A 147 -16.84 -12.24 -17.76
C GLN A 147 -18.21 -12.89 -18.06
N THR A 148 -18.66 -13.92 -17.34
CA THR A 148 -19.97 -14.52 -17.66
C THR A 148 -21.12 -13.72 -17.07
N ASN A 149 -21.60 -12.73 -17.82
CA ASN A 149 -22.95 -12.17 -17.70
C ASN A 149 -23.94 -13.25 -18.17
N ILE A 150 -24.24 -14.22 -17.32
CA ILE A 150 -25.37 -15.12 -17.53
C ILE A 150 -26.62 -14.29 -17.20
N LEU A 151 -27.29 -13.78 -18.24
CA LEU A 151 -28.66 -13.26 -18.18
C LEU A 151 -28.94 -12.25 -17.04
N GLY A 152 -28.21 -11.13 -17.03
CA GLY A 152 -28.59 -9.95 -16.23
C GLY A 152 -28.31 -10.01 -14.73
N MET A 153 -27.67 -11.08 -14.23
CA MET A 153 -27.19 -11.13 -12.85
C MET A 153 -25.74 -10.60 -12.80
N ASN A 154 -25.56 -9.41 -12.23
CA ASN A 154 -24.24 -8.92 -11.85
C ASN A 154 -23.65 -9.89 -10.82
N SER A 155 -22.73 -10.77 -11.24
CA SER A 155 -21.89 -11.50 -10.30
C SER A 155 -20.98 -10.48 -9.63
N TYR A 156 -21.24 -10.21 -8.35
CA TYR A 156 -20.30 -9.46 -7.53
C TYR A 156 -18.95 -10.17 -7.58
N SER A 157 -17.85 -9.41 -7.70
CA SER A 157 -16.53 -10.02 -7.66
C SER A 157 -16.32 -10.70 -6.30
N ASP A 158 -15.93 -11.98 -6.31
CA ASP A 158 -15.62 -12.76 -5.11
C ASP A 158 -14.35 -12.28 -4.36
N PHE A 159 -13.83 -11.11 -4.72
CA PHE A 159 -12.68 -10.50 -4.11
C PHE A 159 -12.75 -8.98 -4.17
N VAL A 160 -11.90 -8.34 -3.38
CA VAL A 160 -11.71 -6.90 -3.36
C VAL A 160 -10.25 -6.56 -3.67
N CYS A 161 -10.04 -5.39 -4.26
CA CYS A 161 -8.70 -4.91 -4.58
C CYS A 161 -8.08 -4.16 -3.39
N CYS A 162 -6.76 -4.12 -3.29
CA CYS A 162 -6.05 -3.44 -2.20
C CYS A 162 -5.49 -2.11 -2.71
N PHE A 163 -6.13 -1.00 -2.36
CA PHE A 163 -5.76 0.31 -2.88
C PHE A 163 -4.33 0.70 -2.49
N GLY A 164 -3.51 1.03 -3.48
CA GLY A 164 -2.07 1.26 -3.34
C GLY A 164 -1.29 0.06 -2.77
N ALA A 165 -1.85 -1.14 -2.76
CA ALA A 165 -1.32 -2.26 -1.99
C ALA A 165 -0.99 -1.85 -0.53
N GLN A 166 -1.72 -0.90 0.06
CA GLN A 166 -1.49 -0.43 1.41
C GLN A 166 -2.20 -1.34 2.42
N SER A 167 -1.46 -1.91 3.37
CA SER A 167 -2.02 -2.90 4.30
C SER A 167 -1.31 -2.94 5.64
N PHE A 168 -2.01 -3.43 6.66
CA PHE A 168 -1.38 -4.11 7.79
C PHE A 168 -1.17 -5.57 7.40
N ILE A 169 0.05 -6.09 7.52
CA ILE A 169 0.39 -7.47 7.12
C ILE A 169 1.38 -8.12 8.08
N ASN A 170 1.13 -9.38 8.42
CA ASN A 170 2.01 -10.24 9.20
C ASN A 170 3.10 -10.85 8.30
N TYR A 171 4.33 -10.96 8.82
CA TYR A 171 5.46 -11.52 8.08
C TYR A 171 5.22 -12.96 7.62
N ASP A 172 4.76 -13.85 8.50
CA ASP A 172 4.59 -15.27 8.17
C ASP A 172 3.52 -15.46 7.09
N PHE A 173 2.46 -14.65 7.12
CA PHE A 173 1.46 -14.63 6.05
C PHE A 173 2.05 -14.15 4.72
N LEU A 174 2.85 -13.09 4.73
CA LEU A 174 3.54 -12.61 3.53
C LEU A 174 4.54 -13.66 3.01
N LYS A 175 5.26 -14.34 3.90
CA LYS A 175 6.20 -15.41 3.56
C LYS A 175 5.49 -16.59 2.91
N LYS A 176 4.31 -16.98 3.41
CA LYS A 176 3.45 -17.99 2.77
C LYS A 176 3.05 -17.59 1.35
N ILE A 177 2.68 -16.32 1.14
CA ILE A 177 2.38 -15.80 -0.20
C ILE A 177 3.61 -15.89 -1.09
N GLU A 178 4.78 -15.47 -0.60
CA GLU A 178 6.03 -15.55 -1.33
C GLU A 178 6.39 -16.99 -1.72
N ASP A 179 6.30 -17.94 -0.80
CA ASP A 179 6.66 -19.34 -1.08
C ASP A 179 5.72 -19.97 -2.10
N LYS A 180 4.43 -19.61 -2.05
CA LYS A 180 3.43 -20.15 -2.97
C LYS A 180 3.46 -19.48 -4.35
N TYR A 181 3.65 -18.17 -4.41
CA TYR A 181 3.44 -17.38 -5.63
C TYR A 181 4.71 -16.72 -6.16
N ASN A 182 5.81 -16.68 -5.40
CA ASN A 182 7.06 -16.01 -5.74
C ASN A 182 6.82 -14.54 -6.14
N ILE A 183 6.13 -13.78 -5.29
CA ILE A 183 5.78 -12.38 -5.54
C ILE A 183 7.02 -11.50 -5.72
N SER A 184 8.17 -11.91 -5.20
CA SER A 184 9.43 -11.22 -5.46
C SER A 184 9.81 -11.17 -6.93
N ASN A 185 9.36 -12.14 -7.73
CA ASN A 185 9.58 -12.13 -9.18
C ASN A 185 8.90 -10.96 -9.90
N LEU A 186 7.87 -10.34 -9.27
CA LEU A 186 7.14 -9.23 -9.88
C LEU A 186 8.00 -7.97 -10.08
N VAL A 187 9.19 -7.88 -9.48
CA VAL A 187 10.15 -6.78 -9.75
C VAL A 187 10.56 -6.70 -11.23
N TYR A 188 10.44 -7.81 -11.96
CA TYR A 188 10.70 -7.89 -13.40
C TYR A 188 9.50 -7.48 -14.27
N TYR A 189 8.29 -7.44 -13.69
CA TYR A 189 7.05 -7.20 -14.42
C TYR A 189 6.44 -5.82 -14.15
N VAL A 190 6.63 -5.28 -12.94
CA VAL A 190 6.14 -3.97 -12.51
C VAL A 190 7.19 -2.90 -12.81
N LYS A 191 6.92 -2.04 -13.80
CA LYS A 191 7.88 -1.04 -14.28
C LYS A 191 7.37 0.39 -14.30
N ASN A 192 6.05 0.56 -14.35
CA ASN A 192 5.42 1.87 -14.52
C ASN A 192 4.14 1.98 -13.67
N ARG A 193 3.51 3.15 -13.72
CA ARG A 193 2.29 3.42 -12.96
C ARG A 193 1.13 2.48 -13.29
N MET A 194 0.91 2.16 -14.57
CA MET A 194 -0.17 1.25 -14.97
C MET A 194 0.05 -0.15 -14.41
N ASP A 195 1.30 -0.58 -14.28
CA ASP A 195 1.66 -1.85 -13.66
C ASP A 195 1.43 -1.84 -12.16
N ARG A 196 1.72 -0.72 -11.50
CA ARG A 196 1.46 -0.53 -10.07
C ARG A 196 -0.03 -0.53 -9.77
N CYS A 197 -0.85 0.10 -10.60
CA CYS A 197 -2.30 0.00 -10.49
C CYS A 197 -2.81 -1.43 -10.74
N ALA A 198 -2.21 -2.18 -11.67
CA ALA A 198 -2.54 -3.58 -11.87
C ALA A 198 -2.12 -4.44 -10.65
N LEU A 199 -0.99 -4.12 -10.02
CA LEU A 199 -0.52 -4.79 -8.80
C LEU A 199 -1.54 -4.67 -7.64
N GLU A 200 -2.22 -3.54 -7.48
CA GLU A 200 -3.28 -3.36 -6.47
C GLU A 200 -4.39 -4.43 -6.56
N ARG A 201 -4.74 -4.81 -7.79
CA ARG A 201 -5.75 -5.83 -8.11
C ARG A 201 -5.20 -7.23 -7.83
N ILE A 202 -3.96 -7.48 -8.24
CA ILE A 202 -3.26 -8.76 -8.02
C ILE A 202 -3.07 -9.03 -6.52
N MET A 203 -2.59 -8.04 -5.77
CA MET A 203 -2.37 -8.16 -4.33
C MET A 203 -3.69 -8.33 -3.59
N GLY A 204 -4.75 -7.58 -3.95
CA GLY A 204 -6.07 -7.77 -3.38
C GLY A 204 -6.62 -9.19 -3.61
N LEU A 205 -6.53 -9.69 -4.85
CA LEU A 205 -6.93 -11.06 -5.17
C LEU A 205 -6.12 -12.11 -4.39
N LEU A 206 -4.80 -11.96 -4.33
CA LEU A 206 -3.93 -12.85 -3.53
C LEU A 206 -4.34 -12.88 -2.06
N PHE A 207 -4.56 -11.71 -1.47
CA PHE A 207 -4.99 -11.60 -0.07
C PHE A 207 -6.35 -12.25 0.16
N THR A 208 -7.31 -12.08 -0.75
CA THR A 208 -8.62 -12.74 -0.62
C THR A 208 -8.52 -14.26 -0.80
N ILE A 209 -7.71 -14.76 -1.74
CA ILE A 209 -7.52 -16.20 -1.94
C ILE A 209 -6.89 -16.84 -0.71
N GLU A 210 -5.82 -16.24 -0.18
CA GLU A 210 -5.06 -16.78 0.94
C GLU A 210 -5.70 -16.52 2.31
N TYR A 211 -6.59 -15.52 2.39
CA TYR A 211 -7.34 -15.20 3.60
C TYR A 211 -8.81 -14.85 3.27
N PRO A 212 -9.67 -15.86 3.00
CA PRO A 212 -11.05 -15.65 2.58
C PRO A 212 -11.92 -14.85 3.55
N ALA A 213 -11.59 -14.87 4.86
CA ALA A 213 -12.27 -14.05 5.87
C ALA A 213 -12.19 -12.54 5.57
N LEU A 214 -11.25 -12.11 4.71
CA LEU A 214 -11.16 -10.73 4.22
C LEU A 214 -12.46 -10.28 3.53
N MET A 215 -13.28 -11.19 2.98
CA MET A 215 -14.55 -10.80 2.37
C MET A 215 -15.57 -10.24 3.37
N ASN A 216 -15.44 -10.57 4.66
CA ASN A 216 -16.36 -10.12 5.71
C ASN A 216 -16.03 -8.71 6.23
N TYR A 217 -14.74 -8.32 6.24
CA TYR A 217 -14.31 -7.03 6.80
C TYR A 217 -13.57 -6.12 5.81
N LYS A 218 -13.13 -6.62 4.65
CA LYS A 218 -12.57 -5.97 3.44
C LYS A 218 -11.35 -5.05 3.63
N SER A 219 -11.37 -4.13 4.58
CA SER A 219 -10.29 -3.20 4.90
C SER A 219 -10.53 -2.49 6.24
N LEU A 220 -9.53 -1.79 6.74
CA LEU A 220 -9.62 -0.98 7.95
C LEU A 220 -10.48 0.29 7.78
N LEU A 221 -10.39 0.96 6.62
CA LEU A 221 -10.94 2.31 6.41
C LEU A 221 -12.10 2.34 5.41
N GLY A 222 -12.46 1.20 4.84
CA GLY A 222 -13.59 1.04 3.92
C GLY A 222 -13.22 1.24 2.44
N ASN A 223 -14.26 1.44 1.62
CA ASN A 223 -14.10 1.62 0.18
C ASN A 223 -13.52 3.01 -0.13
N ILE A 224 -12.31 3.08 -0.69
CA ILE A 224 -11.64 4.36 -1.03
C ILE A 224 -12.46 5.24 -1.97
N GLN A 225 -13.29 4.65 -2.84
CA GLN A 225 -14.14 5.39 -3.76
C GLN A 225 -15.30 6.10 -3.04
N VAL A 226 -15.69 5.63 -1.86
CA VAL A 226 -16.77 6.22 -1.03
C VAL A 226 -16.19 7.13 0.04
N VAL A 227 -15.14 6.67 0.74
CA VAL A 227 -14.56 7.41 1.86
C VAL A 227 -13.49 8.40 1.43
N GLY A 228 -12.94 8.28 0.23
CA GLY A 228 -11.92 9.16 -0.32
C GLY A 228 -12.56 10.35 -1.02
N ASN A 229 -12.03 11.55 -0.76
CA ASN A 229 -12.32 12.69 -1.63
C ASN A 229 -11.40 12.57 -2.85
N TRP A 230 -11.90 12.04 -3.97
CA TRP A 230 -11.12 11.90 -5.20
C TRP A 230 -10.52 13.26 -5.60
N GLY A 231 -9.24 13.28 -5.96
CA GLY A 231 -8.53 14.52 -6.31
C GLY A 231 -8.27 15.49 -5.14
N TYR A 232 -8.41 15.05 -3.89
CA TYR A 232 -7.97 15.82 -2.71
C TYR A 232 -6.45 16.06 -2.73
N SER A 233 -6.06 17.28 -3.07
CA SER A 233 -4.66 17.68 -3.19
C SER A 233 -4.02 18.02 -1.84
N PHE A 234 -2.70 18.05 -1.82
CA PHE A 234 -1.96 18.48 -0.64
C PHE A 234 -2.23 19.94 -0.26
N GLU A 235 -2.43 20.83 -1.23
CA GLU A 235 -2.78 22.22 -0.97
C GLU A 235 -4.13 22.32 -0.24
N LYS A 236 -5.14 21.59 -0.72
CA LYS A 236 -6.46 21.55 -0.05
C LYS A 236 -6.32 21.00 1.37
N TYR A 237 -5.48 19.99 1.55
CA TYR A 237 -5.15 19.44 2.84
C TYR A 237 -4.49 20.46 3.79
N GLN A 238 -3.49 21.21 3.33
CA GLN A 238 -2.84 22.26 4.12
C GLN A 238 -3.82 23.38 4.47
N THR A 239 -4.66 23.82 3.54
CA THR A 239 -5.70 24.82 3.78
C THR A 239 -6.70 24.34 4.83
N HIS A 240 -7.07 23.06 4.82
CA HIS A 240 -7.96 22.49 5.84
C HIS A 240 -7.32 22.43 7.23
N LEU A 241 -6.03 22.09 7.30
CA LEU A 241 -5.25 22.16 8.55
C LEU A 241 -5.19 23.58 9.11
N TYR A 242 -4.81 24.54 8.28
CA TYR A 242 -4.69 25.95 8.67
C TYR A 242 -6.02 26.50 9.19
N ASN A 243 -7.11 26.20 8.49
CA ASN A 243 -8.46 26.61 8.87
C ASN A 243 -9.08 25.77 10.00
N LYS A 244 -8.31 24.88 10.64
CA LYS A 244 -8.77 23.99 11.74
C LYS A 244 -10.04 23.20 11.40
N LYS A 245 -10.25 22.85 10.13
CA LYS A 245 -11.38 22.00 9.73
C LYS A 245 -11.20 20.60 10.32
N ARG A 246 -12.30 19.91 10.57
CA ARG A 246 -12.26 18.51 11.05
C ARG A 246 -11.61 17.62 9.99
N ILE A 247 -10.52 16.95 10.36
CA ILE A 247 -9.78 16.03 9.49
C ILE A 247 -10.07 14.58 9.90
N LYS A 248 -10.10 13.67 8.91
CA LYS A 248 -10.26 12.23 9.13
C LYS A 248 -9.04 11.64 9.86
N PRO A 249 -9.18 10.56 10.65
CA PRO A 249 -8.07 9.90 11.34
C PRO A 249 -6.89 9.52 10.44
N ILE A 250 -7.19 9.12 9.20
CA ILE A 250 -6.20 8.94 8.13
C ILE A 250 -6.68 9.70 6.91
N VAL A 251 -5.76 10.39 6.25
CA VAL A 251 -5.99 11.12 5.00
C VAL A 251 -5.05 10.61 3.93
N LYS A 252 -5.59 10.33 2.75
CA LYS A 252 -4.83 10.16 1.51
C LYS A 252 -4.93 11.44 0.69
N VAL A 253 -3.80 11.94 0.21
CA VAL A 253 -3.78 12.97 -0.84
C VAL A 253 -3.38 12.36 -2.19
N TRP A 254 -3.96 12.89 -3.25
CA TRP A 254 -3.77 12.42 -4.62
C TRP A 254 -2.66 13.22 -5.29
N THR A 255 -1.62 12.53 -5.72
CA THR A 255 -0.37 13.15 -6.17
C THR A 255 -0.07 12.91 -7.65
N GLY A 256 -0.93 12.15 -8.35
CA GLY A 256 -0.78 11.90 -9.79
C GLY A 256 0.49 11.12 -10.14
N ARG A 257 1.05 10.37 -9.19
CA ARG A 257 2.24 9.54 -9.34
C ARG A 257 1.90 8.10 -9.61
#